data_AF-A0A349BQU5-F1
#
_entry.id   AF-A0A349BQU5-F1
#
_cell.length_a   1.000
_cell.length_b   1.000
_cell.length_c   1.000
_cell.angle_alpha   90.00
_cell.angle_beta   90.00
_cell.angle_gamma   90.00
#
_symmetry.space_group_name_H-M   'P 1'
#
loop_
_entity.id
_entity.type
_entity.pdbx_description
1 polymer ?
#
loop_
_entity_poly.entity_id
_entity_poly.type
_entity_poly.pdbx_seq_one_letter_code
_entity_poly.pdbx_strand_id
1 'polypeptide(L)' 'RKEDRMEKESLEFHQKVREGYLKMAERYPDRIHVISSNRDKTEVQEEIKGIVGRILSQRGFPG' A
#
# COMPACT_ATOMS: atom_id res chain seq x y z
N ARG A 1 2.08 -18.73 -18.95
CA ARG A 1 1.91 -17.28 -18.68
C ARG A 1 3.21 -16.61 -19.09
N LYS A 2 3.20 -15.62 -19.99
CA LYS A 2 4.42 -14.94 -20.45
C LYS A 2 4.75 -13.87 -19.41
N GLU A 3 5.93 -13.93 -18.80
CA GLU A 3 6.36 -12.95 -17.81
C GLU A 3 6.44 -11.57 -18.44
N ASP A 4 5.75 -10.61 -17.82
CA ASP A 4 5.80 -9.21 -18.25
C ASP A 4 7.17 -8.60 -17.89
N ARG A 5 7.52 -7.46 -18.49
CA ARG A 5 8.82 -6.79 -18.29
C ARG A 5 9.16 -6.61 -16.81
N MET A 6 8.16 -6.33 -15.97
CA MET A 6 8.35 -6.17 -14.53
C MET A 6 8.65 -7.47 -13.78
N GLU A 7 8.13 -8.61 -14.24
CA GLU A 7 8.38 -9.92 -13.61
C GLU A 7 9.81 -10.42 -13.90
N LYS A 8 10.52 -9.80 -14.86
CA LYS A 8 11.89 -10.12 -15.26
C LYS A 8 12.96 -9.26 -14.58
N GLU A 9 12.54 -8.28 -13.78
CA GLU A 9 13.48 -7.38 -13.11
C GLU A 9 14.19 -8.07 -11.94
N SER A 10 15.35 -7.54 -11.54
CA SER A 10 16.15 -8.14 -10.48
C SER A 10 15.55 -7.91 -9.09
N LEU A 11 15.97 -8.73 -8.12
CA LEU A 11 15.61 -8.51 -6.71
C LEU A 11 16.04 -7.12 -6.22
N GLU A 12 17.22 -6.64 -6.63
CA GLU A 12 17.71 -5.29 -6.31
C GLU A 12 16.80 -4.20 -6.87
N PHE A 13 16.27 -4.38 -8.08
CA PHE A 13 15.30 -3.45 -8.65
C PHE A 13 14.05 -3.38 -7.77
N HIS A 14 13.49 -4.53 -7.38
CA HIS A 14 12.32 -4.58 -6.50
C HIS A 14 12.59 -3.98 -5.11
N GLN A 15 13.78 -4.17 -4.56
CA GLN A 15 14.19 -3.56 -3.29
C GLN A 15 14.24 -2.03 -3.41
N LYS A 16 14.87 -1.49 -4.46
CA LYS A 16 14.91 -0.03 -4.72
C LYS A 16 13.52 0.56 -4.90
N VAL A 17 12.62 -0.14 -5.60
CA VAL A 17 11.22 0.28 -5.74
C VAL A 17 10.51 0.31 -4.38
N ARG A 18 10.68 -0.73 -3.55
CA ARG A 18 10.13 -0.79 -2.19
C ARG A 18 10.62 0.38 -1.33
N GLU A 19 11.92 0.63 -1.32
CA GLU A 19 12.52 1.77 -0.59
C GLU A 19 11.97 3.11 -1.07
N GLY A 20 11.77 3.27 -2.38
CA GLY A 20 11.15 4.47 -2.96
C GLY A 20 9.74 4.71 -2.41
N TYR A 21 8.90 3.69 -2.37
CA TYR A 21 7.56 3.79 -1.79
C TYR A 21 7.58 4.12 -0.29
N LEU A 22 8.47 3.50 0.48
CA LEU A 22 8.60 3.78 1.91
C LEU A 22 9.03 5.23 2.18
N LYS A 23 10.02 5.73 1.44
CA LYS A 23 10.44 7.15 1.52
C LYS A 23 9.30 8.11 1.16
N MET A 24 8.46 7.76 0.19
CA MET A 24 7.27 8.55 -0.15
C MET A 24 6.25 8.53 0.98
N ALA A 25 6.03 7.38 1.63
CA ALA A 25 5.13 7.27 2.77
C ALA A 25 5.60 8.11 3.96
N GLU A 26 6.90 8.08 4.26
CA GLU A 26 7.52 8.93 5.29
C GLU A 26 7.37 10.43 4.97
N ARG A 27 7.48 10.81 3.69
CA ARG A 27 7.34 12.21 3.25
C ARG A 27 5.90 12.71 3.25
N TYR A 28 4.93 11.84 3.02
CA TYR A 28 3.52 12.21 2.88
C TYR A 28 2.60 11.33 3.75
N PRO A 29 2.80 11.32 5.09
CA PRO A 29 2.09 10.41 6.00
C PRO A 29 0.57 10.67 6.03
N ASP A 30 0.14 11.90 5.75
CA ASP A 30 -1.28 12.28 5.68
C ASP A 30 -2.01 11.72 4.44
N ARG A 31 -1.25 11.24 3.45
CA ARG A 31 -1.78 10.80 2.15
C ARG A 31 -1.45 9.34 1.84
N ILE A 32 -0.35 8.82 2.36
CA ILE A 32 0.17 7.50 2.04
C ILE A 32 0.23 6.69 3.32
N HIS A 33 -0.59 5.64 3.39
CA HIS A 33 -0.60 4.68 4.50
C HIS A 33 0.10 3.39 4.08
N VAL A 34 1.09 2.96 4.86
CA VAL A 34 1.79 1.68 4.66
C VAL A 34 1.01 0.59 5.34
N ILE A 35 0.66 -0.46 4.59
CA ILE A 35 -0.06 -1.63 5.07
C ILE A 35 0.81 -2.86 4.85
N SER A 36 0.95 -3.68 5.90
CA SER A 36 1.73 -4.92 5.81
C SER A 36 0.96 -5.98 5.04
N SER A 37 1.51 -6.42 3.91
CA SER A 37 0.96 -7.51 3.09
C SER A 37 1.37 -8.91 3.55
N ASN A 38 2.08 -9.04 4.67
CA ASN A 38 2.56 -10.34 5.20
C ASN A 38 1.48 -11.11 5.99
N ARG A 39 0.24 -10.63 5.98
CA ARG A 39 -0.90 -11.15 6.71
C ARG A 39 -1.92 -11.77 5.75
N ASP A 40 -2.94 -12.42 6.29
CA ASP A 40 -4.02 -12.97 5.46
C ASP A 40 -4.73 -11.86 4.65
N LYS A 41 -5.17 -12.21 3.45
CA LYS A 41 -5.87 -11.28 2.55
C LYS A 41 -7.09 -10.62 3.23
N THR A 42 -7.84 -11.37 4.04
CA THR A 42 -9.01 -10.86 4.76
C THR A 42 -8.61 -9.80 5.78
N GLU A 43 -7.59 -10.06 6.58
CA GLU A 43 -7.06 -9.10 7.56
C GLU A 43 -6.50 -7.82 6.91
N VAL A 44 -5.81 -7.96 5.77
CA VAL A 44 -5.32 -6.82 5.00
C VAL A 44 -6.49 -6.00 4.44
N GLN A 45 -7.52 -6.67 3.94
CA GLN A 45 -8.72 -6.02 3.42
C GLN A 45 -9.47 -5.25 4.53
N GLU A 46 -9.58 -5.83 5.72
CA GLU A 46 -10.21 -5.18 6.87
C GLU A 46 -9.44 -3.93 7.32
N GLU A 47 -8.11 -4.00 7.37
CA GLU A 47 -7.27 -2.83 7.67
C GLU A 47 -7.49 -1.70 6.64
N ILE A 48 -7.49 -2.03 5.34
CA ILE A 48 -7.76 -1.08 4.27
C ILE A 48 -9.13 -0.43 4.45
N LYS A 49 -10.19 -1.22 4.69
CA LYS A 49 -11.54 -0.71 4.92
C LYS A 49 -11.60 0.22 6.11
N GLY A 50 -10.94 -0.12 7.22
CA GLY A 50 -10.89 0.72 8.42
C GLY A 50 -10.23 2.09 8.17
N ILE A 51 -9.12 2.11 7.44
CA ILE A 51 -8.43 3.35 7.07
C ILE A 51 -9.31 4.21 6.16
N VAL A 52 -9.85 3.62 5.09
CA VAL A 52 -10.71 4.35 4.13
C VAL A 52 -11.98 4.87 4.81
N GLY A 53 -12.64 4.04 5.63
CA GLY A 53 -13.85 4.44 6.36
C GLY A 53 -13.62 5.62 7.30
N ARG A 54 -12.47 5.66 7.99
CA ARG A 54 -12.07 6.81 8.82
C ARG A 54 -11.91 8.08 7.97
N ILE A 55 -11.23 7.99 6.82
CA ILE A 55 -11.00 9.12 5.92
C ILE A 55 -12.33 9.67 5.37
N LEU A 56 -13.25 8.78 4.97
CA LEU A 56 -14.56 9.17 4.45
C LEU A 56 -15.40 9.86 5.54
N SER A 57 -15.40 9.31 6.76
CA SER A 57 -16.12 9.88 7.90
C SER A 57 -15.62 11.29 8.24
N GLN A 58 -14.30 11.50 8.26
CA GLN A 58 -13.70 12.82 8.47
C GLN A 58 -14.06 13.84 7.39
N ARG A 59 -14.45 13.38 6.19
CA ARG A 59 -14.86 14.21 5.06
C ARG A 59 -16.37 14.43 4.98
N GLY A 60 -17.13 14.00 5.99
CA GLY A 60 -18.59 14.17 6.04
C GLY A 60 -19.36 13.16 5.19
N PHE A 61 -18.73 12.05 4.81
CA PHE A 61 -19.40 10.90 4.19
C PHE A 61 -19.57 9.80 5.25
N PRO A 62 -20.65 9.81 6.05
CA PRO A 62 -20.98 8.66 6.88
C PRO A 62 -21.29 7.48 5.94
N GLY A 63 -20.60 6.37 6.16
CA GLY A 63 -20.72 5.15 5.36
C GLY A 63 -22.06 4.47 5.46
#